data_AF-A0A5J5E865-F1
#
_entry.id   AF-A0A5J5E865-F1
#
_cell.length_a   1.000
_cell.length_b   1.000
_cell.length_c   1.000
_cell.angle_alpha   90.00
_cell.angle_beta   90.00
_cell.angle_gamma   90.00
#
_symmetry.space_group_name_H-M   'P 1'
#
loop_
_entity.id
_entity.type
_entity.pdbx_description
1 polymer ?
#
loop_
_entity_poly.entity_id
_entity_poly.type
_entity_poly.pdbx_seq_one_letter_code
_entity_poly.pdbx_strand_id
1 'polypeptide(L)'
;MSANTEDRRALEELAGEPLAERIGYYRKPFMVLWAAIQEASSELVEDYGLSQDMAQLWVAEQMRQVSDSLVDRLAEKAVARGASKSNVARAAGASPANAERRFPRLKDDGARTQERLLIDDVLDTLE
;
A
#
# COMPACT_ATOMS: atom_id res chain seq x y z
N MET A 1 2.54 26.24 12.25
CA MET A 1 2.04 25.17 13.14
C MET A 1 3.04 24.02 13.04
N SER A 2 2.91 22.93 13.81
CA SER A 2 3.77 21.75 13.58
C SER A 2 3.31 21.02 12.31
N ALA A 3 4.23 20.47 11.52
CA ALA A 3 3.92 19.66 10.33
C ALA A 3 2.90 18.54 10.64
N ASN A 4 3.00 17.89 11.80
CA ASN A 4 2.04 16.88 12.24
C ASN A 4 0.61 17.42 12.42
N THR A 5 0.46 18.70 12.77
CA THR A 5 -0.86 19.34 12.90
C THR A 5 -1.44 19.69 11.54
N GLU A 6 -0.58 20.11 10.61
CA GLU A 6 -0.96 20.44 9.23
C GLU A 6 -1.38 19.16 8.48
N ASP A 7 -0.60 18.08 8.58
CA ASP A 7 -0.94 16.77 8.02
C ASP A 7 -2.26 16.24 8.57
N ARG A 8 -2.46 16.34 9.89
CA ARG A 8 -3.70 15.89 10.52
C ARG A 8 -4.92 16.61 9.95
N ARG A 9 -4.83 17.93 9.80
CA ARG A 9 -5.91 18.74 9.22
C ARG A 9 -6.16 18.37 7.77
N ALA A 10 -5.12 18.22 6.96
CA ALA A 10 -5.27 17.82 5.56
C ALA A 10 -5.94 16.44 5.42
N LEU A 11 -5.57 15.47 6.27
CA LEU A 11 -6.21 14.16 6.28
C LEU A 11 -7.69 14.21 6.72
N GLU A 12 -8.05 15.12 7.63
CA GLU A 12 -9.45 15.37 8.01
C GLU A 12 -10.24 16.00 6.85
N GLU A 13 -9.64 16.94 6.11
CA GLU A 13 -10.23 17.55 4.91
C GLU A 13 -10.47 16.51 3.81
N LEU A 14 -9.48 15.66 3.49
CA LEU A 14 -9.62 14.56 2.53
C LEU A 14 -10.73 13.58 2.91
N ALA A 15 -10.87 13.25 4.19
CA ALA A 15 -11.91 12.34 4.67
C ALA A 15 -13.32 12.95 4.55
N GLY A 16 -13.43 14.28 4.60
CA GLY A 16 -14.67 15.03 4.49
C GLY A 16 -15.12 15.34 3.06
N GLU A 17 -14.31 15.00 2.05
CA GLU A 17 -14.64 15.29 0.66
C GLU A 17 -15.91 14.56 0.16
N PRO A 18 -16.64 15.16 -0.81
CA PRO A 18 -17.74 14.48 -1.48
C PRO A 18 -17.30 13.15 -2.12
N LEU A 19 -18.22 12.19 -2.19
CA LEU A 19 -17.95 10.86 -2.75
C LEU A 19 -17.38 10.94 -4.18
N ALA A 20 -17.83 11.89 -5.00
CA ALA A 20 -17.35 12.06 -6.37
C ALA A 20 -15.84 12.37 -6.44
N GLU A 21 -15.35 13.25 -5.56
CA GLU A 21 -13.92 13.59 -5.46
C GLU A 21 -13.12 12.40 -4.93
N ARG A 22 -13.65 11.74 -3.89
CA ARG A 22 -13.04 10.52 -3.32
C ARG A 22 -12.87 9.42 -4.36
N ILE A 23 -13.86 9.21 -5.24
CA ILE A 23 -13.77 8.26 -6.36
C ILE A 23 -12.65 8.66 -7.34
N GLY A 24 -12.41 9.96 -7.52
CA GLY A 24 -11.33 10.49 -8.34
C GLY A 24 -9.96 9.95 -7.93
N TYR A 25 -9.68 9.88 -6.63
CA TYR A 25 -8.43 9.33 -6.10
C TYR A 25 -8.21 7.84 -6.41
N TYR A 26 -9.28 7.06 -6.61
CA TYR A 26 -9.17 5.64 -6.99
C TYR A 26 -9.15 5.42 -8.49
N ARG A 27 -9.80 6.27 -9.28
CA ARG A 27 -10.02 6.05 -10.72
C ARG A 27 -8.71 5.91 -11.49
N LYS A 28 -7.80 6.89 -11.36
CA LYS A 28 -6.54 6.88 -12.11
C LYS A 28 -5.62 5.73 -11.66
N PRO A 29 -5.40 5.49 -10.35
CA PRO A 29 -4.64 4.33 -9.91
C PRO A 29 -5.24 3.00 -10.36
N PHE A 30 -6.57 2.86 -10.32
CA PHE A 30 -7.25 1.65 -10.78
C PHE A 30 -6.97 1.37 -12.26
N MET A 31 -7.05 2.38 -13.13
CA MET A 31 -6.77 2.19 -14.55
C MET A 31 -5.34 1.71 -14.81
N VAL A 32 -4.36 2.27 -14.08
CA VAL A 32 -2.96 1.87 -14.20
C VAL A 32 -2.75 0.44 -13.69
N LEU A 33 -3.30 0.12 -12.52
CA LEU A 33 -3.22 -1.21 -11.94
C LEU A 33 -3.89 -2.26 -12.84
N TRP A 34 -5.06 -1.93 -13.40
CA TRP A 34 -5.78 -2.81 -14.31
C TRP A 34 -4.96 -3.12 -15.56
N ALA A 35 -4.34 -2.10 -16.17
CA ALA A 35 -3.46 -2.30 -17.32
C ALA A 35 -2.25 -3.19 -16.97
N ALA A 36 -1.62 -2.97 -15.81
CA ALA A 36 -0.51 -3.79 -15.35
C ALA A 36 -0.91 -5.26 -15.13
N ILE A 37 -2.10 -5.51 -14.60
CA ILE A 37 -2.64 -6.87 -14.44
C ILE A 37 -2.85 -7.53 -15.79
N GLN A 38 -3.42 -6.81 -16.76
CA GLN A 38 -3.65 -7.34 -18.11
C GLN A 38 -2.34 -7.72 -18.78
N GLU A 39 -1.34 -6.83 -18.76
CA GLU A 39 -0.02 -7.07 -19.35
C GLU A 39 0.68 -8.26 -18.71
N ALA A 40 0.85 -8.27 -17.39
CA ALA A 40 1.55 -9.38 -16.73
C ALA A 40 0.79 -10.71 -16.81
N SER A 41 -0.54 -10.67 -17.02
CA SER A 41 -1.32 -11.89 -17.18
C SER A 41 -1.14 -12.57 -18.54
N SER A 42 -0.80 -11.84 -19.61
CA SER A 42 -0.66 -12.44 -20.94
C SER A 42 0.52 -13.41 -21.00
N GLU A 43 1.64 -13.07 -20.36
CA GLU A 43 2.80 -13.97 -20.22
C GLU A 43 2.41 -15.31 -19.57
N LEU A 44 1.57 -15.27 -18.53
CA LEU A 44 1.12 -16.49 -17.84
C LEU A 44 0.18 -17.35 -18.70
N VAL A 45 -0.62 -16.72 -19.55
CA VAL A 45 -1.48 -17.44 -20.50
C VAL A 45 -0.63 -18.11 -21.57
N GLU A 46 0.36 -17.40 -22.12
CA GLU A 46 1.23 -17.89 -23.19
C GLU A 46 2.19 -18.98 -22.71
N ASP A 47 2.88 -18.75 -21.59
CA ASP A 47 3.95 -19.64 -21.12
C ASP A 47 3.44 -20.88 -20.40
N TYR A 48 2.30 -20.76 -19.70
CA TYR A 48 1.80 -21.80 -18.80
C TYR A 48 0.41 -22.32 -19.17
N GLY A 49 -0.24 -21.74 -20.18
CA GLY A 49 -1.57 -22.17 -20.64
C GLY A 49 -2.68 -21.94 -19.62
N LEU A 50 -2.51 -20.99 -18.69
CA LEU A 50 -3.60 -20.60 -17.79
C LEU A 50 -4.75 -19.99 -18.59
N SER A 51 -5.98 -20.13 -18.07
CA SER A 51 -7.07 -19.30 -18.57
C SER A 51 -6.82 -17.83 -18.21
N GLN A 52 -7.30 -16.91 -19.07
CA GLN A 52 -7.15 -15.47 -18.87
C GLN A 52 -7.60 -15.02 -17.47
N ASP A 53 -8.76 -15.49 -17.01
CA ASP A 53 -9.31 -15.13 -15.71
C ASP A 53 -8.42 -15.59 -14.54
N MET A 54 -7.85 -16.80 -14.65
CA MET A 54 -6.97 -17.34 -13.62
C MET A 54 -5.61 -16.64 -13.59
N ALA A 55 -5.07 -16.32 -14.76
CA ALA A 55 -3.83 -15.53 -14.87
C ALA A 55 -4.02 -14.14 -14.27
N GLN A 56 -5.10 -13.44 -14.61
CA GLN A 56 -5.41 -12.11 -14.06
C GLN A 56 -5.62 -12.15 -12.55
N LEU A 57 -6.34 -13.14 -12.03
CA LEU A 57 -6.53 -13.31 -10.59
C LEU A 57 -5.20 -13.52 -9.86
N TRP A 58 -4.35 -14.39 -10.39
CA TRP A 58 -3.05 -14.68 -9.78
C TRP A 58 -2.14 -13.44 -9.76
N VAL A 59 -2.05 -12.71 -10.87
CA VAL A 59 -1.28 -11.46 -10.97
C VAL A 59 -1.85 -10.39 -10.04
N ALA A 60 -3.18 -10.24 -9.97
CA ALA A 60 -3.83 -9.29 -9.07
C ALA A 60 -3.47 -9.56 -7.60
N GLU A 61 -3.37 -10.83 -7.20
CA GLU A 61 -2.93 -11.20 -5.86
C GLU A 61 -1.46 -10.85 -5.59
N GLN A 62 -0.56 -11.05 -6.57
CA GLN A 62 0.83 -10.60 -6.42
C GLN A 62 0.90 -9.08 -6.27
N MET A 63 0.14 -8.34 -7.09
CA MET A 63 0.06 -6.88 -7.02
C MET A 63 -0.54 -6.39 -5.69
N ARG A 64 -1.49 -7.12 -5.10
CA ARG A 64 -2.01 -6.84 -3.77
C ARG A 64 -0.90 -6.94 -2.71
N GLN A 65 -0.12 -8.02 -2.73
CA GLN A 65 0.98 -8.23 -1.78
C GLN A 65 2.09 -7.17 -1.93
N VAL A 66 2.43 -6.82 -3.16
CA VAL A 66 3.34 -5.70 -3.50
C VAL A 66 2.83 -4.39 -2.89
N SER A 67 1.56 -4.07 -3.12
CA SER A 67 0.93 -2.83 -2.66
C SER A 67 0.85 -2.76 -1.14
N ASP A 68 0.48 -3.85 -0.47
CA ASP A 68 0.41 -3.92 1.00
C ASP A 68 1.78 -3.66 1.63
N SER A 69 2.83 -4.24 1.06
CA SER A 69 4.19 -4.08 1.58
C SER A 69 4.77 -2.69 1.31
N LEU A 70 4.44 -2.10 0.16
CA LEU A 70 4.77 -0.70 -0.14
C LEU A 70 4.12 0.25 0.87
N VAL A 71 2.84 0.02 1.19
CA VAL A 71 2.10 0.80 2.20
C VAL A 71 2.77 0.68 3.58
N ASP A 72 3.20 -0.52 3.98
CA ASP A 72 3.93 -0.73 5.23
C ASP A 72 5.28 0.01 5.25
N ARG A 73 6.05 -0.04 4.16
CA ARG A 73 7.34 0.63 4.04
C ARG A 73 7.21 2.15 4.04
N LEU A 74 6.17 2.69 3.39
CA LEU A 74 5.87 4.12 3.40
C LEU A 74 5.47 4.59 4.81
N ALA A 75 4.71 3.79 5.55
CA ALA A 75 4.37 4.06 6.94
C ALA A 75 5.61 4.12 7.84
N GLU A 76 6.51 3.13 7.71
CA GLU A 76 7.80 3.12 8.43
C GLU A 76 8.65 4.36 8.11
N LYS A 77 8.83 4.68 6.81
CA LYS A 77 9.57 5.87 6.36
C LYS A 77 8.95 7.17 6.88
N ALA A 78 7.62 7.27 6.92
CA ALA A 78 6.93 8.44 7.44
C ALA A 78 7.17 8.64 8.94
N VAL A 79 7.07 7.57 9.74
CA VAL A 79 7.38 7.63 11.18
C VAL A 79 8.84 8.00 11.42
N ALA A 80 9.77 7.39 10.69
CA ALA A 80 11.20 7.70 10.79
C ALA A 80 11.53 9.17 10.48
N ARG A 81 10.71 9.84 9.67
CA ARG A 81 10.82 11.27 9.33
C ARG A 81 10.03 12.19 10.26
N GLY A 82 9.44 11.67 11.32
CA GLY A 82 8.76 12.45 12.37
C GLY A 82 7.24 12.53 12.25
N ALA A 83 6.60 11.80 11.33
CA ALA A 83 5.15 11.69 11.29
C ALA A 83 4.64 10.90 12.51
N SER A 84 3.54 11.33 13.11
CA SER A 84 2.94 10.60 14.23
C SER A 84 2.29 9.29 13.78
N LYS A 85 2.37 8.22 14.60
CA LYS A 85 1.68 6.93 14.35
C LYS A 85 0.17 7.13 14.09
N SER A 86 -0.45 8.13 14.74
CA SER A 86 -1.86 8.50 14.54
C SER A 86 -2.16 9.07 13.14
N ASN A 87 -1.29 9.93 12.62
CA ASN A 87 -1.44 10.45 11.25
C ASN A 87 -1.22 9.37 10.21
N VAL A 88 -0.23 8.51 10.41
CA VAL A 88 0.04 7.35 9.53
C VAL A 88 -1.17 6.41 9.49
N ALA A 89 -1.78 6.10 10.63
CA ALA A 89 -3.00 5.29 10.68
C ALA A 89 -4.15 5.94 9.90
N ARG A 90 -4.39 7.24 10.13
CA ARG A 90 -5.44 8.01 9.45
C ARG A 90 -5.23 8.06 7.93
N ALA A 91 -4.01 8.29 7.47
CA ALA A 91 -3.65 8.29 6.05
C ALA A 91 -3.96 6.93 5.39
N ALA A 92 -3.82 5.84 6.13
CA ALA A 92 -4.10 4.49 5.66
C ALA A 92 -5.57 4.05 5.84
N GLY A 93 -6.46 4.96 6.26
CA GLY A 93 -7.85 4.63 6.56
C GLY A 93 -8.02 3.67 7.74
N ALA A 94 -6.98 3.48 8.55
CA ALA A 94 -7.02 2.66 9.76
C ALA A 94 -7.34 3.54 10.97
N SER A 95 -8.01 2.97 11.98
CA SER A 95 -8.13 3.67 13.26
C SER A 95 -6.75 3.74 13.93
N PRO A 96 -6.43 4.83 14.66
CA PRO A 96 -5.16 4.95 15.38
C PRO A 96 -4.90 3.79 16.36
N ALA A 97 -5.96 3.24 16.96
CA ALA A 97 -5.88 2.07 17.83
C ALA A 97 -5.56 0.74 17.10
N ASN A 98 -5.70 0.70 15.76
CA ASN A 98 -5.39 -0.45 14.92
C ASN A 98 -4.09 -0.28 14.12
N ALA A 99 -3.35 0.81 14.30
CA ALA A 99 -2.16 1.11 13.51
C ALA A 99 -1.14 -0.03 13.55
N GLU A 100 -0.82 -0.54 14.74
CA GLU A 100 0.16 -1.64 14.92
C GLU A 100 -0.35 -2.99 14.40
N ARG A 101 -1.67 -3.17 14.27
CA ARG A 101 -2.27 -4.36 13.65
C ARG A 101 -2.26 -4.25 12.12
N ARG A 102 -2.49 -3.05 11.58
CA ARG A 102 -2.48 -2.77 10.13
C ARG A 102 -1.06 -2.69 9.58
N PHE A 103 -0.11 -2.25 10.40
CA PHE A 103 1.29 -2.08 10.07
C PHE A 103 2.14 -2.93 11.01
N PRO A 104 2.27 -4.24 10.75
CA PRO A 104 3.12 -5.13 11.54
C PRO A 104 4.54 -4.59 11.69
N ARG A 105 5.02 -3.84 10.67
CA ARG A 105 6.35 -3.22 10.65
C ARG A 105 6.55 -2.08 11.65
N LEU A 106 5.49 -1.55 12.27
CA LEU A 106 5.56 -0.46 13.26
C LEU A 106 5.61 -0.93 14.72
N LYS A 107 5.59 -2.25 14.97
CA LYS A 107 5.69 -2.81 16.33
C LYS A 107 7.12 -2.65 16.86
N ASP A 108 7.26 -1.91 17.96
CA ASP A 108 8.51 -1.75 18.70
C ASP A 108 8.78 -3.03 19.50
N ASP A 109 9.50 -3.99 18.90
CA ASP A 109 10.26 -5.00 19.65
C ASP A 109 11.46 -5.49 18.84
N GLY A 110 12.54 -4.71 18.89
CA GLY A 110 13.86 -5.19 19.32
C GLY A 110 14.64 -6.25 18.52
N ALA A 111 14.12 -6.87 17.47
CA ALA A 111 14.87 -7.85 16.70
C ALA A 111 14.61 -7.72 15.19
N ARG A 112 15.71 -7.71 14.43
CA ARG A 112 15.80 -7.71 12.97
C ARG A 112 15.26 -8.99 12.32
N THR A 113 14.05 -9.37 12.68
CA THR A 113 13.29 -10.50 12.14
C THR A 113 11.88 -10.03 11.87
N GLN A 114 11.74 -8.94 11.11
CA GLN A 114 10.62 -8.89 10.18
C GLN A 114 10.86 -10.03 9.20
N GLU A 115 9.94 -10.99 9.16
CA GLU A 115 9.97 -12.07 8.18
C GLU A 115 10.07 -11.42 6.80
N ARG A 116 11.23 -11.58 6.15
CA ARG A 116 11.54 -10.94 4.88
C ARG A 116 10.52 -11.46 3.87
N LEU A 117 9.69 -10.56 3.34
CA LEU A 117 8.71 -10.94 2.33
C LEU A 117 9.41 -10.92 0.96
N LEU A 118 8.95 -11.73 0.00
CA LEU A 118 9.50 -11.73 -1.37
C LEU A 118 9.53 -10.33 -2.00
N ILE A 119 8.61 -9.47 -1.59
CA ILE A 119 8.57 -8.07 -2.00
C ILE A 119 9.78 -7.25 -1.51
N ASP A 120 10.37 -7.56 -0.35
CA ASP A 120 11.56 -6.87 0.12
C ASP A 120 12.74 -7.20 -0.80
N ASP A 121 12.85 -8.45 -1.26
CA ASP A 121 13.84 -8.83 -2.27
C ASP A 121 13.56 -8.15 -3.62
N VAL A 122 12.30 -8.04 -4.05
CA VAL A 122 11.93 -7.29 -5.27
C VAL A 122 12.30 -5.81 -5.14
N LEU A 123 12.01 -5.17 -4.01
CA LEU A 123 12.36 -3.76 -3.78
C LEU A 123 13.88 -3.55 -3.77
N ASP A 124 14.65 -4.49 -3.19
CA ASP A 124 16.11 -4.46 -3.20
C ASP A 124 16.70 -4.60 -4.60
N THR A 125 15.99 -5.18 -5.58
CA THR A 125 16.44 -5.21 -6.99
C THR A 125 16.23 -3.88 -7.73
N LEU A 126 15.49 -2.93 -7.14
CA LEU A 126 15.15 -1.64 -7.73
C LEU A 126 15.96 -0.45 -7.15
N GLU A 127 16.74 -0.67 -6.09
CA GLU A 127 17.67 0.31 -5.48
C GLU A 127 19.10 0.15 -6.02
#